data_AF-A0A8T1A375-F1
#
_entry.id   AF-A0A8T1A375-F1
#
_cell.length_a   1.000
_cell.length_b   1.000
_cell.length_c   1.000
_cell.angle_alpha   90.00
_cell.angle_beta   90.00
_cell.angle_gamma   90.00
#
_symmetry.space_group_name_H-M   'P 1'
#
loop_
_entity.id
_entity.type
_entity.pdbx_description
1 polymer ?
#
loop_
_entity_poly.entity_id
_entity_poly.type
_entity_poly.pdbx_seq_one_letter_code
_entity_poly.pdbx_strand_id
1 'polypeptide(L)'
;MLIKGAGKFMAKIPNCDDLVTIGTLNNMRLAIQLDMQDIEGGDSSVALDTLLRKKTIDITAESAKFDLNLVRLATGSKLREGISGSAYSMVTETFVVPSASPYQAKLTQVALASPKPKSFEGAVGGADLSADVTVTGQDVVFDMALAGKTVVIVYAAALAGITPDPDGFVWVLEEKHTVKQNGSDFTVDLVYGASLNVDPQISVRTLQGNKLLKKTTSSTPTEDQYVVSDGILKFNSALKDVNIYVNYKRNEVV
;
A
#
# COMPACT_ATOMS: atom_id res chain seq x y z
N MET A 1 -32.65 -8.10 -15.79
CA MET A 1 -33.03 -6.66 -15.76
C MET A 1 -31.76 -5.83 -15.63
N LEU A 2 -31.62 -4.73 -16.37
CA LEU A 2 -30.50 -3.79 -16.22
C LEU A 2 -31.00 -2.50 -15.54
N ILE A 3 -30.45 -2.19 -14.37
CA ILE A 3 -30.74 -0.98 -13.62
C ILE A 3 -29.61 0.02 -13.91
N LYS A 4 -29.95 1.16 -14.54
CA LYS A 4 -29.01 2.27 -14.76
C LYS A 4 -29.05 3.23 -13.56
N GLY A 5 -27.90 3.75 -13.15
CA GLY A 5 -27.76 4.60 -11.96
C GLY A 5 -27.93 3.85 -10.65
N ALA A 6 -27.45 2.60 -10.58
CA ALA A 6 -27.81 1.61 -9.55
C ALA A 6 -27.27 1.89 -8.12
N GLY A 7 -26.64 3.04 -7.88
CA GLY A 7 -26.34 3.53 -6.53
C GLY A 7 -24.86 3.53 -6.16
N LYS A 8 -24.59 3.69 -4.87
CA LYS A 8 -23.26 3.85 -4.28
C LYS A 8 -22.89 2.60 -3.48
N PHE A 9 -21.63 2.17 -3.60
CA PHE A 9 -21.05 1.16 -2.73
C PHE A 9 -20.44 1.88 -1.53
N MET A 10 -20.81 1.48 -0.31
CA MET A 10 -20.37 2.14 0.93
C MET A 10 -19.72 1.12 1.86
N ALA A 11 -18.70 1.55 2.58
CA ALA A 11 -18.02 0.75 3.60
C ALA A 11 -18.10 1.46 4.95
N LYS A 12 -18.26 0.67 6.02
CA LYS A 12 -18.10 1.14 7.40
C LYS A 12 -16.65 0.93 7.80
N ILE A 13 -15.96 2.01 8.10
CA ILE A 13 -14.58 1.94 8.62
C ILE A 13 -14.67 1.54 10.10
N PRO A 14 -13.81 0.63 10.61
CA PRO A 14 -13.80 0.26 12.02
C PRO A 14 -13.69 1.51 12.92
N ASN A 15 -14.52 1.58 13.97
CA ASN A 15 -14.62 2.71 14.91
C ASN A 15 -15.11 4.05 14.32
N CYS A 16 -15.69 4.05 13.11
CA CYS A 16 -16.39 5.19 12.55
C CYS A 16 -17.89 4.85 12.44
N ASP A 17 -18.76 5.75 12.93
CA ASP A 17 -20.22 5.56 12.81
C ASP A 17 -20.77 5.94 11.44
N ASP A 18 -19.97 6.62 10.62
CA ASP A 18 -20.35 7.08 9.29
C ASP A 18 -20.04 6.05 8.19
N LEU A 19 -20.92 6.01 7.20
CA LEU A 19 -20.77 5.19 5.99
C LEU A 19 -20.03 6.00 4.92
N VAL A 20 -18.89 5.50 4.46
CA VAL A 20 -18.09 6.18 3.42
C VAL A 20 -18.33 5.53 2.06
N THR A 21 -18.60 6.34 1.04
CA THR A 21 -18.82 5.85 -0.33
C THR A 21 -17.51 5.46 -1.00
N ILE A 22 -17.29 4.16 -1.20
CA ILE A 22 -16.07 3.58 -1.82
C ILE A 22 -16.19 3.41 -3.34
N GLY A 23 -17.39 3.57 -3.91
CA GLY A 23 -17.56 3.50 -5.35
C GLY A 23 -18.97 3.82 -5.81
N THR A 24 -19.13 3.97 -7.13
CA THR A 24 -20.42 4.19 -7.78
C THR A 24 -20.68 3.08 -8.80
N LEU A 25 -21.91 2.55 -8.77
CA LEU A 25 -22.38 1.54 -9.71
C LEU A 25 -23.19 2.26 -10.79
N ASN A 26 -22.61 2.39 -11.99
CA ASN A 26 -23.35 3.03 -13.08
C ASN A 26 -24.42 2.09 -13.63
N ASN A 27 -24.13 0.79 -13.76
CA ASN A 27 -25.12 -0.20 -14.15
C ASN A 27 -25.06 -1.43 -13.23
N MET A 28 -26.22 -2.05 -13.00
CA MET A 28 -26.32 -3.32 -12.29
C MET A 28 -27.27 -4.23 -13.06
N ARG A 29 -26.82 -5.45 -13.34
CA ARG A 29 -27.63 -6.51 -13.92
C ARG A 29 -28.13 -7.41 -12.80
N LEU A 30 -29.44 -7.47 -12.65
CA LEU A 30 -30.13 -8.40 -11.76
C LEU A 30 -30.70 -9.54 -12.60
N ALA A 31 -30.24 -10.77 -12.34
CA ALA A 31 -30.79 -11.98 -12.91
C ALA A 31 -31.50 -12.78 -11.80
N ILE A 32 -32.79 -13.01 -11.98
CA ILE A 32 -33.61 -13.82 -11.07
C ILE A 32 -33.94 -15.09 -11.82
N GLN A 33 -33.46 -16.22 -11.32
CA GLN A 33 -33.81 -17.55 -11.80
C GLN A 33 -34.75 -18.18 -10.77
N LEU A 34 -35.96 -18.50 -11.23
CA LEU A 34 -36.96 -19.22 -10.46
C LEU A 34 -37.06 -20.62 -11.04
N ASP A 35 -36.71 -21.61 -10.24
CA ASP A 35 -36.87 -23.01 -10.60
C ASP A 35 -38.20 -23.51 -10.00
N MET A 36 -39.21 -23.58 -10.87
CA MET A 36 -40.55 -24.06 -10.53
C MET A 36 -40.71 -25.46 -11.08
N GLN A 37 -41.16 -26.38 -10.23
CA GLN A 37 -41.50 -27.73 -10.63
C GLN A 37 -42.99 -27.96 -10.38
N ASP A 38 -43.67 -28.46 -11.39
CA ASP A 38 -45.06 -28.85 -11.28
C ASP A 38 -45.16 -30.16 -10.47
N ILE A 39 -46.10 -30.20 -9.53
CA ILE A 39 -46.47 -31.41 -8.82
C ILE A 39 -47.63 -32.03 -9.59
N GLU A 40 -47.33 -33.15 -10.24
CA GLU A 40 -48.31 -33.98 -10.91
C GLU A 40 -48.88 -34.99 -9.91
N GLY A 41 -50.21 -35.10 -9.86
CA GLY A 41 -50.92 -36.14 -9.14
C GLY A 41 -51.78 -36.96 -10.09
N GLY A 42 -51.95 -38.24 -9.75
CA GLY A 42 -52.46 -39.31 -10.61
C GLY A 42 -53.64 -38.95 -11.52
N ASP A 43 -53.57 -39.52 -12.72
CA ASP A 43 -54.50 -39.47 -13.87
C ASP A 43 -54.92 -38.08 -14.39
N SER A 44 -54.53 -37.00 -13.73
CA SER A 44 -54.73 -35.64 -14.22
C SER A 44 -53.63 -35.26 -15.21
N SER A 45 -54.02 -34.82 -16.40
CA SER A 45 -53.11 -34.26 -17.40
C SER A 45 -52.69 -32.80 -17.12
N VAL A 46 -53.07 -32.27 -15.94
CA VAL A 46 -52.85 -30.89 -15.52
C VAL A 46 -52.23 -30.87 -14.13
N ALA A 47 -51.20 -30.05 -13.95
CA ALA A 47 -50.50 -29.86 -12.68
C ALA A 47 -51.48 -29.46 -11.57
N LEU A 48 -51.42 -30.16 -10.42
CA LEU A 48 -52.29 -29.88 -9.27
C LEU A 48 -51.77 -28.74 -8.41
N ASP A 49 -50.44 -28.60 -8.36
CA ASP A 49 -49.75 -27.55 -7.61
C ASP A 49 -48.38 -27.27 -8.24
N THR A 50 -47.79 -26.11 -7.97
CA THR A 50 -46.46 -25.74 -8.44
C THR A 50 -45.55 -25.48 -7.24
N LEU A 51 -44.48 -26.27 -7.11
CA LEU A 51 -43.50 -26.13 -6.05
C LEU A 51 -42.30 -25.31 -6.52
N LEU A 52 -42.05 -24.19 -5.86
CA LEU A 52 -40.85 -23.40 -6.08
C LEU A 52 -39.67 -24.02 -5.33
N ARG A 53 -38.77 -24.69 -6.05
CA ARG A 53 -37.64 -25.41 -5.44
C ARG A 53 -36.47 -24.50 -5.10
N LYS A 54 -36.16 -23.56 -5.99
CA LYS A 54 -34.97 -22.72 -5.86
C LYS A 54 -35.23 -21.32 -6.38
N LYS A 55 -34.83 -20.33 -5.59
CA LYS A 55 -34.68 -18.94 -6.03
C LYS A 55 -33.19 -18.64 -6.05
N THR A 56 -32.63 -18.34 -7.22
CA THR A 56 -31.28 -17.81 -7.34
C THR A 56 -31.36 -16.38 -7.84
N ILE A 57 -30.71 -15.47 -7.10
CA ILE A 57 -30.62 -14.06 -7.44
C ILE A 57 -29.14 -13.77 -7.65
N ASP A 58 -28.76 -13.58 -8.91
CA ASP A 58 -27.41 -13.17 -9.28
C ASP A 58 -27.40 -11.65 -9.53
N ILE A 59 -26.54 -10.96 -8.79
CA ILE A 59 -26.31 -9.52 -8.93
C ILE A 59 -24.95 -9.33 -9.56
N THR A 60 -24.90 -8.75 -10.76
CA THR A 60 -23.67 -8.41 -11.47
C THR A 60 -23.56 -6.90 -11.60
N ALA A 61 -22.46 -6.31 -11.10
CA ALA A 61 -22.15 -4.91 -11.31
C ALA A 61 -21.52 -4.71 -12.70
N GLU A 62 -22.14 -3.92 -13.57
CA GLU A 62 -21.64 -3.58 -14.89
C GLU A 62 -21.21 -2.09 -14.90
N SER A 63 -19.98 -1.79 -15.31
CA SER A 63 -19.44 -0.41 -15.33
C SER A 63 -19.40 0.29 -13.96
N ALA A 64 -18.71 -0.30 -12.98
CA ALA A 64 -18.44 0.32 -11.69
C ALA A 64 -17.20 1.22 -11.73
N LYS A 65 -17.23 2.34 -10.99
CA LYS A 65 -16.04 3.16 -10.71
C LYS A 65 -15.76 3.11 -9.21
N PHE A 66 -14.60 2.61 -8.85
CA PHE A 66 -14.14 2.52 -7.46
C PHE A 66 -13.08 3.56 -7.17
N ASP A 67 -13.14 4.14 -5.98
CA ASP A 67 -12.00 4.84 -5.41
C ASP A 67 -11.08 3.78 -4.78
N LEU A 68 -9.99 3.45 -5.48
CA LEU A 68 -9.06 2.41 -5.03
C LEU A 68 -8.35 2.78 -3.73
N ASN A 69 -8.16 4.07 -3.43
CA ASN A 69 -7.54 4.49 -2.18
C ASN A 69 -8.50 4.26 -1.01
N LEU A 70 -9.78 4.52 -1.24
CA LEU A 70 -10.81 4.31 -0.23
C LEU A 70 -11.14 2.83 -0.01
N VAL A 71 -11.12 2.01 -1.07
CA VAL A 71 -11.22 0.55 -0.96
C VAL A 71 -10.02 -0.01 -0.18
N ARG A 72 -8.81 0.50 -0.44
CA ARG A 72 -7.61 0.14 0.31
C ARG A 72 -7.74 0.52 1.79
N LEU A 73 -8.20 1.74 2.09
CA LEU A 73 -8.46 2.17 3.47
C LEU A 73 -9.51 1.29 4.16
N ALA A 74 -10.63 1.00 3.48
CA ALA A 74 -11.71 0.16 4.02
C ALA A 74 -11.28 -1.29 4.26
N THR A 75 -10.30 -1.79 3.50
CA THR A 75 -9.69 -3.13 3.67
C THR A 75 -8.52 -3.14 4.66
N GLY A 76 -8.27 -2.03 5.37
CA GLY A 76 -7.25 -1.93 6.42
C GLY A 76 -5.85 -1.56 5.92
N SER A 77 -5.71 -1.16 4.65
CA SER A 77 -4.44 -0.66 4.12
C SER A 77 -4.22 0.78 4.57
N LYS A 78 -2.97 1.12 4.93
CA LYS A 78 -2.57 2.50 5.27
C LYS A 78 -2.74 3.39 4.03
N LEU A 79 -3.33 4.58 4.20
CA LEU A 79 -3.39 5.60 3.17
C LEU A 79 -1.97 6.00 2.76
N ARG A 80 -1.68 5.94 1.46
CA ARG A 80 -0.43 6.37 0.85
C ARG A 80 -0.76 7.57 -0.03
N GLU A 81 -0.32 8.75 0.36
CA GLU A 81 -0.37 9.96 -0.46
C GLU A 81 1.08 10.34 -0.78
N GLY A 82 1.39 10.59 -2.06
CA GLY A 82 2.76 10.91 -2.49
C GLY A 82 3.76 9.80 -2.17
N ILE A 83 3.82 8.74 -2.97
CA ILE A 83 4.88 7.74 -2.79
C ILE A 83 6.21 8.40 -3.17
N SER A 84 7.11 8.60 -2.20
CA SER A 84 8.46 9.17 -2.40
C SER A 84 9.44 8.19 -3.03
N GLY A 85 8.96 7.37 -3.98
CA GLY A 85 9.80 6.56 -4.85
C GLY A 85 9.93 7.28 -6.19
N SER A 86 11.13 7.31 -6.77
CA SER A 86 11.27 7.74 -8.16
C SER A 86 10.29 6.94 -9.01
N ALA A 87 9.39 7.62 -9.72
CA ALA A 87 8.57 6.94 -10.70
C ALA A 87 9.52 6.22 -11.66
N TYR A 88 9.43 4.90 -11.70
CA TYR A 88 10.30 4.06 -12.50
C TYR A 88 9.51 3.35 -13.57
N SER A 89 10.15 3.15 -14.72
CA SER A 89 9.68 2.21 -15.73
C SER A 89 10.48 0.92 -15.62
N MET A 90 9.81 -0.21 -15.79
CA MET A 90 10.50 -1.48 -15.92
C MET A 90 11.02 -1.60 -17.35
N VAL A 91 12.32 -1.67 -17.49
CA VAL A 91 13.03 -1.84 -18.76
C VAL A 91 13.45 -3.30 -18.86
N THR A 92 13.30 -3.87 -20.05
CA THR A 92 13.74 -5.23 -20.37
C THR A 92 14.70 -5.15 -21.54
N GLU A 93 15.91 -5.66 -21.35
CA GLU A 93 16.95 -5.70 -22.37
C GLU A 93 17.48 -7.12 -22.55
N THR A 94 17.80 -7.47 -23.79
CA THR A 94 18.34 -8.78 -24.14
C THR A 94 19.76 -8.62 -24.64
N PHE A 95 20.67 -9.41 -24.06
CA PHE A 95 22.08 -9.42 -24.39
C PHE A 95 22.50 -10.82 -24.84
N VAL A 96 23.37 -10.87 -25.85
CA VAL A 96 24.18 -12.07 -26.11
C VAL A 96 25.51 -11.84 -25.41
N VAL A 97 25.83 -12.67 -24.41
CA VAL A 97 27.06 -12.52 -23.63
C VAL A 97 28.26 -12.74 -24.56
N PRO A 98 29.29 -11.87 -24.52
CA PRO A 98 30.50 -12.04 -25.33
C PRO A 98 31.08 -13.45 -25.20
N SER A 99 31.54 -14.03 -26.31
CA SER A 99 32.18 -15.35 -26.31
C SER A 99 33.62 -15.34 -25.78
N ALA A 100 34.18 -14.15 -25.51
CA ALA A 100 35.51 -13.95 -24.96
C ALA A 100 35.51 -12.75 -24.02
N SER A 101 36.46 -12.74 -23.08
CA SER A 101 36.66 -11.65 -22.12
C SER A 101 36.94 -10.31 -22.83
N PRO A 102 36.38 -9.18 -22.37
CA PRO A 102 35.57 -9.04 -21.15
C PRO A 102 34.09 -9.41 -21.35
N TYR A 103 33.54 -10.22 -20.42
CA TYR A 103 32.13 -10.62 -20.37
C TYR A 103 31.25 -9.50 -19.83
N GLN A 104 31.18 -8.39 -20.57
CA GLN A 104 30.53 -7.16 -20.14
C GLN A 104 29.57 -6.62 -21.20
N ALA A 105 28.53 -5.92 -20.74
CA ALA A 105 27.62 -5.16 -21.57
C ALA A 105 27.22 -3.85 -20.87
N LYS A 106 26.53 -2.98 -21.61
CA LYS A 106 25.94 -1.76 -21.08
C LYS A 106 24.43 -1.74 -21.29
N LEU A 107 23.72 -1.40 -20.22
CA LEU A 107 22.29 -1.09 -20.27
C LEU A 107 22.06 0.25 -20.97
N THR A 108 20.89 0.39 -21.58
CA THR A 108 20.47 1.66 -22.18
C THR A 108 20.17 2.75 -21.15
N GLN A 109 19.84 2.38 -19.91
CA GLN A 109 19.50 3.29 -18.82
C GLN A 109 20.20 2.89 -17.51
N VAL A 110 20.33 3.85 -16.59
CA VAL A 110 20.89 3.59 -15.25
C VAL A 110 19.89 2.75 -14.45
N ALA A 111 20.30 1.56 -14.03
CA ALA A 111 19.48 0.72 -13.18
C ALA A 111 19.39 1.27 -11.75
N LEU A 112 18.18 1.27 -11.19
CA LEU A 112 17.93 1.57 -9.79
C LEU A 112 18.30 0.37 -8.90
N ALA A 113 18.71 0.65 -7.66
CA ALA A 113 19.01 -0.39 -6.68
C ALA A 113 17.74 -1.09 -6.14
N SER A 114 16.61 -0.40 -6.16
CA SER A 114 15.30 -0.92 -5.77
C SER A 114 14.21 -0.46 -6.75
N PRO A 115 13.40 -1.37 -7.32
CA PRO A 115 13.52 -2.82 -7.20
C PRO A 115 14.83 -3.35 -7.83
N LYS A 116 15.41 -4.38 -7.20
CA LYS A 116 16.69 -4.97 -7.63
C LYS A 116 16.56 -5.57 -9.05
N PRO A 117 17.54 -5.36 -9.95
CA PRO A 117 17.55 -6.00 -11.26
C PRO A 117 17.46 -7.53 -11.19
N LYS A 118 16.80 -8.12 -12.17
CA LYS A 118 16.63 -9.57 -12.35
C LYS A 118 17.14 -9.99 -13.71
N SER A 119 17.80 -11.13 -13.78
CA SER A 119 18.37 -11.68 -15.02
C SER A 119 17.83 -13.08 -15.29
N PHE A 120 17.54 -13.39 -16.55
CA PHE A 120 16.95 -14.66 -16.97
C PHE A 120 17.65 -15.22 -18.21
N GLU A 121 17.70 -16.54 -18.34
CA GLU A 121 18.20 -17.19 -19.56
C GLU A 121 17.15 -17.11 -20.69
N GLY A 122 17.53 -16.54 -21.84
CA GLY A 122 16.74 -16.50 -23.08
C GLY A 122 15.53 -15.56 -23.08
N ALA A 123 14.64 -15.65 -22.09
CA ALA A 123 13.39 -14.88 -22.01
C ALA A 123 13.02 -14.55 -20.55
N VAL A 124 12.18 -13.53 -20.36
CA VAL A 124 11.62 -13.20 -19.04
C VAL A 124 10.83 -14.40 -18.50
N GLY A 125 11.18 -14.86 -17.30
CA GLY A 125 10.60 -16.07 -16.70
C GLY A 125 11.34 -17.37 -17.04
N GLY A 126 12.46 -17.30 -17.77
CA GLY A 126 13.42 -18.40 -17.90
C GLY A 126 14.17 -18.70 -16.59
N ALA A 127 15.25 -19.49 -16.66
CA ALA A 127 16.09 -19.77 -15.49
C ALA A 127 16.64 -18.47 -14.89
N ASP A 128 16.53 -18.30 -13.57
CA ASP A 128 17.02 -17.10 -12.87
C ASP A 128 18.56 -17.12 -12.83
N LEU A 129 19.17 -16.14 -13.49
CA LEU A 129 20.62 -15.93 -13.58
C LEU A 129 21.07 -14.74 -12.72
N SER A 130 20.22 -14.21 -11.84
CA SER A 130 20.50 -12.97 -11.09
C SER A 130 21.67 -13.09 -10.09
N ALA A 131 22.15 -14.30 -9.82
CA ALA A 131 23.36 -14.55 -9.04
C ALA A 131 24.65 -14.44 -9.89
N ASP A 132 24.53 -14.72 -11.19
CA ASP A 132 25.65 -14.80 -12.15
C ASP A 132 25.81 -13.52 -12.98
N VAL A 133 24.97 -12.50 -12.71
CA VAL A 133 24.97 -11.22 -13.40
C VAL A 133 25.00 -10.10 -12.38
N THR A 134 26.04 -9.28 -12.45
CA THR A 134 26.18 -8.07 -11.62
C THR A 134 25.82 -6.84 -12.43
N VAL A 135 24.92 -6.01 -11.90
CA VAL A 135 24.49 -4.76 -12.52
C VAL A 135 24.84 -3.60 -11.58
N THR A 136 25.67 -2.67 -12.06
CA THR A 136 26.06 -1.46 -11.33
C THR A 136 25.86 -0.24 -12.21
N GLY A 137 24.82 0.55 -11.96
CA GLY A 137 24.47 1.67 -12.81
C GLY A 137 24.06 1.20 -14.22
N GLN A 138 24.87 1.50 -15.24
CA GLN A 138 24.68 0.99 -16.60
C GLN A 138 25.53 -0.24 -16.91
N ASP A 139 26.55 -0.52 -16.10
CA ASP A 139 27.50 -1.57 -16.40
C ASP A 139 26.96 -2.93 -15.95
N VAL A 140 27.04 -3.90 -16.86
CA VAL A 140 26.65 -5.29 -16.63
C VAL A 140 27.87 -6.17 -16.75
N VAL A 141 28.12 -7.00 -15.75
CA VAL A 141 29.18 -8.01 -15.75
C VAL A 141 28.53 -9.38 -15.65
N PHE A 142 28.85 -10.26 -16.59
CA PHE A 142 28.36 -11.64 -16.62
C PHE A 142 29.45 -12.59 -16.11
N ASP A 143 29.04 -13.67 -15.46
CA ASP A 143 29.93 -14.81 -15.21
C ASP A 143 30.41 -15.45 -16.52
N MET A 144 31.63 -15.99 -16.52
CA MET A 144 32.21 -16.64 -17.69
C MET A 144 31.43 -17.87 -18.17
N ALA A 145 30.68 -18.53 -17.30
CA ALA A 145 29.83 -19.67 -17.63
C ALA A 145 28.66 -19.29 -18.56
N LEU A 146 28.36 -17.99 -18.68
CA LEU A 146 27.31 -17.47 -19.54
C LEU A 146 27.82 -17.08 -20.94
N ALA A 147 29.12 -17.25 -21.25
CA ALA A 147 29.71 -16.87 -22.53
C ALA A 147 28.93 -17.47 -23.73
N GLY A 148 28.52 -16.60 -24.67
CA GLY A 148 27.74 -16.97 -25.85
C GLY A 148 26.26 -17.27 -25.59
N LYS A 149 25.79 -17.24 -24.34
CA LYS A 149 24.36 -17.40 -24.01
C LYS A 149 23.59 -16.09 -24.22
N THR A 150 22.28 -16.23 -24.39
CA THR A 150 21.36 -15.08 -24.39
C THR A 150 20.82 -14.87 -22.99
N VAL A 151 20.98 -13.66 -22.46
CA VAL A 151 20.53 -13.26 -21.13
C VAL A 151 19.60 -12.06 -21.26
N VAL A 152 18.45 -12.13 -20.59
CA VAL A 152 17.46 -11.05 -20.51
C VAL A 152 17.53 -10.42 -19.14
N ILE A 153 17.73 -9.11 -19.08
CA ILE A 153 17.82 -8.34 -17.85
C ILE A 153 16.61 -7.43 -17.74
N VAL A 154 15.91 -7.55 -16.62
CA VAL A 154 14.76 -6.73 -16.25
C VAL A 154 15.18 -5.84 -15.09
N TYR A 155 15.08 -4.53 -15.25
CA TYR A 155 15.52 -3.57 -14.26
C TYR A 155 14.62 -2.33 -14.23
N ALA A 156 14.57 -1.65 -13.09
CA ALA A 156 13.87 -0.38 -12.98
C ALA A 156 14.81 0.77 -13.39
N ALA A 157 14.31 1.67 -14.25
CA ALA A 157 14.98 2.90 -14.61
C ALA A 157 14.12 4.10 -14.23
N ALA A 158 14.75 5.13 -13.65
CA ALA A 158 14.04 6.36 -13.27
C ALA A 158 13.50 7.09 -14.51
N LEU A 159 12.27 7.56 -14.44
CA LEU A 159 11.68 8.41 -15.47
C LEU A 159 12.30 9.81 -15.40
N ALA A 160 12.99 10.22 -16.47
CA ALA A 160 13.54 11.56 -16.57
C ALA A 160 12.41 12.61 -16.59
N GLY A 161 12.56 13.66 -15.78
CA GLY A 161 11.57 14.75 -15.68
C GLY A 161 10.47 14.55 -14.63
N ILE A 162 10.49 13.42 -13.90
CA ILE A 162 9.67 13.25 -12.69
C ILE A 162 10.57 13.38 -11.47
N THR A 163 10.51 14.55 -10.82
CA THR A 163 11.12 14.75 -9.51
C THR A 163 10.33 13.93 -8.49
N PRO A 164 10.97 13.12 -7.62
CA PRO A 164 10.30 12.56 -6.46
C PRO A 164 9.58 13.68 -5.71
N ASP A 165 8.32 13.46 -5.36
CA ASP A 165 7.54 14.47 -4.66
C ASP A 165 8.24 14.80 -3.33
N PRO A 166 8.72 16.05 -3.12
CA PRO A 166 9.26 16.46 -1.83
C PRO A 166 8.24 16.28 -0.70
N ASP A 167 6.95 16.27 -1.05
CA ASP A 167 5.82 16.05 -0.14
C ASP A 167 5.42 14.57 -0.05
N GLY A 168 6.24 13.64 -0.54
CA GLY A 168 5.93 12.22 -0.43
C GLY A 168 6.11 11.70 1.00
N PHE A 169 5.01 11.27 1.65
CA PHE A 169 5.05 10.80 3.03
C PHE A 169 4.07 9.66 3.33
N VAL A 170 4.39 8.90 4.37
CA VAL A 170 3.50 7.91 4.97
C VAL A 170 2.99 8.46 6.29
N TRP A 171 1.67 8.47 6.45
CA TRP A 171 1.05 8.70 7.75
C TRP A 171 1.21 7.47 8.64
N VAL A 172 1.86 7.67 9.78
CA VAL A 172 1.78 6.78 10.93
C VAL A 172 0.62 7.27 11.78
N LEU A 173 -0.39 6.41 11.94
CA LEU A 173 -1.60 6.72 12.70
C LEU A 173 -1.64 5.85 13.95
N GLU A 174 -2.00 6.49 15.06
CA GLU A 174 -2.29 5.89 16.36
C GLU A 174 -1.15 5.03 16.90
N GLU A 175 0.10 5.49 16.72
CA GLU A 175 1.24 4.85 17.34
C GLU A 175 1.12 5.01 18.86
N LYS A 176 0.92 3.88 19.55
CA LYS A 176 0.66 3.85 20.98
C LYS A 176 1.97 3.82 21.75
N HIS A 177 2.06 4.69 22.75
CA HIS A 177 3.20 4.73 23.68
C HIS A 177 2.74 4.90 25.12
N THR A 178 3.63 4.56 26.04
CA THR A 178 3.52 4.92 27.46
C THR A 178 4.69 5.83 27.80
N VAL A 179 4.41 7.02 28.31
CA VAL A 179 5.45 7.99 28.66
C VAL A 179 6.25 7.46 29.85
N LYS A 180 7.56 7.27 29.66
CA LYS A 180 8.46 6.73 30.68
C LYS A 180 9.49 7.76 31.09
N GLN A 181 9.97 7.64 32.32
CA GLN A 181 11.08 8.43 32.82
C GLN A 181 12.40 7.84 32.34
N ASN A 182 13.20 8.65 31.64
CA ASN A 182 14.55 8.33 31.21
C ASN A 182 15.49 9.41 31.79
N GLY A 183 16.21 9.05 32.86
CA GLY A 183 17.01 10.02 33.62
C GLY A 183 16.14 11.08 34.30
N SER A 184 16.42 12.36 34.02
CA SER A 184 15.63 13.50 34.51
C SER A 184 14.41 13.83 33.64
N ASP A 185 14.30 13.22 32.46
CA ASP A 185 13.31 13.58 31.45
C ASP A 185 12.23 12.50 31.28
N PHE A 186 11.07 12.91 30.78
CA PHE A 186 9.95 12.01 30.46
C PHE A 186 9.83 11.94 28.95
N THR A 187 10.18 10.80 28.36
CA THR A 187 10.39 10.69 26.92
C THR A 187 9.72 9.48 26.29
N VAL A 188 9.50 9.60 24.98
CA VAL A 188 8.99 8.55 24.10
C VAL A 188 9.74 8.62 22.78
N ASP A 189 10.28 7.49 22.33
CA ASP A 189 10.93 7.37 21.04
C ASP A 189 9.90 6.89 20.00
N LEU A 190 9.78 7.61 18.89
CA LEU A 190 8.95 7.17 17.78
C LEU A 190 9.58 5.98 17.09
N VAL A 191 8.78 4.96 16.78
CA VAL A 191 9.24 3.72 16.11
C VAL A 191 9.96 4.03 14.80
N TYR A 192 9.50 5.07 14.10
CA TYR A 192 10.09 5.52 12.84
C TYR A 192 10.74 6.92 12.92
N GLY A 193 11.19 7.32 14.11
CA GLY A 193 11.77 8.64 14.38
C GLY A 193 12.97 9.00 13.48
N ALA A 194 13.77 8.01 13.08
CA ALA A 194 14.90 8.19 12.16
C ALA A 194 14.50 8.50 10.70
N SER A 195 13.21 8.38 10.36
CA SER A 195 12.69 8.55 9.00
C SER A 195 11.63 9.65 8.93
N LEU A 196 11.59 10.59 9.88
CA LEU A 196 10.61 11.68 9.85
C LEU A 196 10.68 12.47 8.53
N ASN A 197 9.51 12.87 8.03
CA ASN A 197 9.43 13.75 6.87
C ASN A 197 9.94 15.16 7.23
N VAL A 198 10.28 15.97 6.22
CA VAL A 198 10.72 17.37 6.43
C VAL A 198 9.68 18.22 7.16
N ASP A 199 8.39 17.97 6.92
CA ASP A 199 7.28 18.46 7.75
C ASP A 199 6.52 17.27 8.36
N PRO A 200 6.96 16.75 9.51
CA PRO A 200 6.42 15.51 10.05
C PRO A 200 5.02 15.65 10.66
N GLN A 201 4.46 16.86 10.77
CA GLN A 201 3.11 17.12 11.30
C GLN A 201 2.70 16.22 12.49
N ILE A 202 3.51 16.26 13.55
CA ILE A 202 3.35 15.38 14.71
C ILE A 202 2.21 15.90 15.58
N SER A 203 1.22 15.05 15.86
CA SER A 203 0.13 15.30 16.80
C SER A 203 0.14 14.24 17.91
N VAL A 204 -0.09 14.66 19.16
CA VAL A 204 -0.08 13.77 20.32
C VAL A 204 -1.36 13.95 21.12
N ARG A 205 -2.00 12.86 21.51
CA ARG A 205 -3.16 12.88 22.39
C ARG A 205 -3.07 11.83 23.50
N THR A 206 -3.62 12.13 24.66
CA THR A 206 -3.73 11.16 25.75
C THR A 206 -4.76 10.10 25.41
N LEU A 207 -4.48 8.84 25.77
CA LEU A 207 -5.44 7.74 25.61
C LEU A 207 -6.66 7.96 26.51
N GLN A 208 -6.39 8.29 27.78
CA GLN A 208 -7.43 8.58 28.75
C GLN A 208 -7.85 10.06 28.58
N GLY A 209 -9.14 10.27 28.29
CA GLY A 209 -9.71 11.60 28.09
C GLY A 209 -9.51 12.21 26.70
N ASN A 210 -8.81 11.54 25.78
CA ASN A 210 -8.62 11.97 24.38
C ASN A 210 -8.13 13.44 24.25
N LYS A 211 -7.31 13.90 25.19
CA LYS A 211 -6.86 15.29 25.25
C LYS A 211 -5.73 15.50 24.24
N LEU A 212 -5.90 16.44 23.32
CA LEU A 212 -4.85 16.86 22.39
C LEU A 212 -3.82 17.70 23.15
N LEU A 213 -2.55 17.30 23.08
CA LEU A 213 -1.43 18.03 23.66
C LEU A 213 -0.91 19.07 22.64
N LYS A 214 -0.31 20.15 23.13
CA LYS A 214 0.22 21.24 22.30
C LYS A 214 1.72 21.10 22.07
N LYS A 215 2.14 21.10 20.81
CA LYS A 215 3.56 21.17 20.46
C LYS A 215 4.15 22.51 20.93
N THR A 216 5.30 22.47 21.60
CA THR A 216 6.06 23.65 22.02
C THR A 216 7.49 23.60 21.48
N THR A 217 8.14 24.76 21.41
CA THR A 217 9.58 24.88 21.12
C THR A 217 10.42 24.98 22.39
N SER A 218 9.78 25.11 23.56
CA SER A 218 10.44 25.11 24.86
C SER A 218 11.04 23.73 25.16
N SER A 219 12.29 23.70 25.64
CA SER A 219 12.95 22.47 26.11
C SER A 219 12.34 21.90 27.39
N THR A 220 11.52 22.68 28.09
CA THR A 220 10.76 22.30 29.28
C THR A 220 9.26 22.43 29.02
N PRO A 221 8.59 21.37 28.55
CA PRO A 221 7.15 21.39 28.30
C PRO A 221 6.35 21.46 29.61
N THR A 222 5.23 22.19 29.57
CA THR A 222 4.22 22.17 30.64
C THR A 222 3.33 20.93 30.54
N GLU A 223 2.42 20.74 31.50
CA GLU A 223 1.57 19.52 31.63
C GLU A 223 0.78 19.16 30.36
N ASP A 224 0.41 20.16 29.56
CA ASP A 224 -0.37 20.00 28.33
C ASP A 224 0.45 20.14 27.05
N GLN A 225 1.78 20.08 27.18
CA GLN A 225 2.71 20.33 26.10
C GLN A 225 3.66 19.16 25.86
N TYR A 226 4.20 19.13 24.65
CA TYR A 226 5.30 18.26 24.29
C TYR A 226 6.27 18.99 23.36
N VAL A 227 7.54 18.61 23.41
CA VAL A 227 8.56 19.05 22.47
C VAL A 227 9.12 17.84 21.74
N VAL A 228 9.50 18.01 20.48
CA VAL A 228 10.07 16.94 19.64
C VAL A 228 11.49 17.33 19.25
N SER A 229 12.44 16.41 19.46
CA SER A 229 13.81 16.49 18.95
C SER A 229 14.17 15.14 18.35
N ASP A 230 14.55 15.10 17.07
CA ASP A 230 15.11 13.91 16.42
C ASP A 230 14.29 12.62 16.59
N GLY A 231 12.97 12.73 16.53
CA GLY A 231 12.06 11.58 16.70
C GLY A 231 11.81 11.17 18.15
N ILE A 232 12.34 11.92 19.12
CA ILE A 232 12.09 11.77 20.55
C ILE A 232 11.12 12.84 21.01
N LEU A 233 10.03 12.43 21.63
CA LEU A 233 9.07 13.31 22.27
C LEU A 233 9.42 13.44 23.74
N LYS A 234 9.49 14.68 24.24
CA LYS A 234 9.69 15.00 25.65
C LYS A 234 8.43 15.64 26.24
N PHE A 235 8.11 15.25 27.46
CA PHE A 235 6.90 15.61 28.20
C PHE A 235 7.22 16.14 29.59
N ASN A 236 6.20 16.71 30.23
CA ASN A 236 6.23 17.08 31.64
C ASN A 236 6.11 15.84 32.56
N SER A 237 6.58 15.95 33.80
CA SER A 237 6.46 14.88 34.82
C SER A 237 5.02 14.49 35.12
N ALA A 238 4.05 15.38 34.94
CA ALA A 238 2.62 15.08 35.10
C ALA A 238 2.11 14.01 34.13
N LEU A 239 2.81 13.78 33.00
CA LEU A 239 2.46 12.75 32.01
C LEU A 239 3.18 11.43 32.24
N LYS A 240 3.91 11.24 33.36
CA LYS A 240 4.55 9.98 33.69
C LYS A 240 3.54 8.82 33.71
N ASP A 241 3.88 7.71 33.07
CA ASP A 241 3.08 6.49 32.96
C ASP A 241 1.73 6.66 32.25
N VAL A 242 1.50 7.82 31.61
CA VAL A 242 0.31 8.07 30.80
C VAL A 242 0.48 7.42 29.43
N ASN A 243 -0.59 6.74 28.97
CA ASN A 243 -0.66 6.22 27.62
C ASN A 243 -1.05 7.32 26.63
N ILE A 244 -0.35 7.38 25.50
CA ILE A 244 -0.57 8.38 24.45
C ILE A 244 -0.70 7.71 23.09
N TYR A 245 -1.37 8.41 22.18
CA TYR A 245 -1.32 8.14 20.74
C TYR A 245 -0.56 9.26 20.04
N VAL A 246 0.28 8.87 19.10
CA VAL A 246 1.01 9.80 18.24
C VAL A 246 0.68 9.54 16.78
N ASN A 247 0.36 10.60 16.04
CA ASN A 247 0.24 10.57 14.59
C ASN A 247 1.31 11.46 13.99
N TYR A 248 1.96 11.02 12.92
CA TYR A 248 3.00 11.78 12.26
C TYR A 248 3.26 11.31 10.83
N LYS A 249 3.89 12.16 10.03
CA LYS A 249 4.38 11.88 8.69
C LYS A 249 5.83 11.42 8.74
N ARG A 250 6.13 10.37 7.98
CA ARG A 250 7.49 9.86 7.77
C ARG A 250 7.77 9.65 6.30
N ASN A 251 9.04 9.65 5.92
CA ASN A 251 9.47 9.17 4.62
C ASN A 251 9.31 7.65 4.55
N GLU A 252 9.10 7.13 3.34
CA GLU A 252 9.13 5.69 3.11
C GLU A 252 10.56 5.17 3.32
N VAL A 253 10.69 4.09 4.08
CA VAL A 253 11.96 3.36 4.23
C VAL A 253 11.78 2.13 3.35
N VAL A 254 12.45 2.13 2.19
CA VAL A 254 12.44 1.02 1.22
C VAL A 254 13.59 0.06 1.53
#